data_AF-A0A7W1A2I4-F1
#
_entry.id   AF-A0A7W1A2I4-F1
#
_cell.length_a   1.000
_cell.length_b   1.000
_cell.length_c   1.000
_cell.angle_alpha   90.00
_cell.angle_beta   90.00
_cell.angle_gamma   90.00
#
_symmetry.space_group_name_H-M   'P 1'
#
loop_
_entity.id
_entity.type
_entity.pdbx_description
1 polymer ?
#
loop_
_entity_poly.entity_id
_entity_poly.type
_entity_poly.pdbx_seq_one_letter_code
_entity_poly.pdbx_strand_id
1 'polypeptide(L)'
;MSSAAATPLVQAAHRGRITVYAEPGLEDTAQDLAEGAEAALVRISADLVDLPVPKAIEVRLVRDSSSLNAVAPAGRGAPQWAIGVAYPDLGILSVALRRGHNAVDAMSTLRHELGHIALGVALGNRAPRWLHEGFAYQHSGEWSWERTETLAGMAWFGGIVPLSELDATFPAAELPANRAYAQSYDFVGYLSRRGRYDDKYDDGDRWPFKKWLTEIGRTGNLDLAARSAYGKPLNELFDEWRGDLTRRYLMVPIGLFGLAIWIMCAILLGLAYWRRRRQNRKRLAAWEEQERADDAVIAAVSPEPAAPTPQWLN
;
A
#
# COMPACT_ATOMS: atom_id res chain seq x y z
N MET A 1 -32.84 -6.16 23.86
CA MET A 1 -31.51 -6.51 23.30
C MET A 1 -30.61 -6.85 24.47
N SER A 2 -30.21 -8.11 24.58
CA SER A 2 -29.43 -8.60 25.71
C SER A 2 -28.07 -7.90 25.72
N SER A 3 -27.78 -7.13 26.76
CA SER A 3 -26.43 -6.65 27.06
C SER A 3 -25.58 -7.87 27.34
N ALA A 4 -24.88 -8.38 26.33
CA ALA A 4 -23.83 -9.37 26.56
C ALA A 4 -22.86 -8.73 27.56
N ALA A 5 -22.79 -9.30 28.76
CA ALA A 5 -21.83 -8.85 29.76
C ALA A 5 -20.44 -8.85 29.11
N ALA A 6 -19.72 -7.73 29.21
CA ALA A 6 -18.37 -7.63 28.66
C ALA A 6 -17.55 -8.79 29.22
N THR A 7 -17.00 -9.63 28.33
CA THR A 7 -16.06 -10.66 28.75
C THR A 7 -14.90 -9.95 29.45
N PRO A 8 -14.56 -10.32 30.70
CA PRO A 8 -13.50 -9.65 31.42
C PRO A 8 -12.18 -9.83 30.67
N LEU A 9 -11.49 -8.71 30.42
CA LEU A 9 -10.15 -8.77 29.84
C LEU A 9 -9.15 -9.15 30.94
N VAL A 10 -8.26 -10.07 30.61
CA VAL A 10 -7.15 -10.48 31.48
C VAL A 10 -5.84 -9.98 30.90
N GLN A 11 -4.89 -9.58 31.75
CA GLN A 11 -3.57 -9.22 31.29
C GLN A 11 -2.90 -10.46 30.68
N ALA A 12 -2.69 -10.44 29.37
CA ALA A 12 -2.24 -11.59 28.59
C ALA A 12 -0.78 -11.46 28.15
N ALA A 13 -0.28 -10.24 27.95
CA ALA A 13 1.10 -9.99 27.55
C ALA A 13 1.60 -8.61 28.00
N HIS A 14 2.93 -8.46 28.10
CA HIS A 14 3.59 -7.20 28.35
C HIS A 14 4.93 -7.14 27.63
N ARG A 15 5.20 -6.03 26.94
CA ARG A 15 6.47 -5.79 26.25
C ARG A 15 6.81 -4.29 26.28
N GLY A 16 7.88 -3.93 26.99
CA GLY A 16 8.35 -2.54 27.03
C GLY A 16 7.28 -1.61 27.57
N ARG A 17 6.73 -0.74 26.71
CA ARG A 17 5.67 0.21 27.07
C ARG A 17 4.27 -0.34 26.84
N ILE A 18 4.15 -1.51 26.20
CA ILE A 18 2.87 -2.10 25.80
C ILE A 18 2.42 -3.14 26.83
N THR A 19 1.21 -3.00 27.32
CA THR A 19 0.52 -4.04 28.11
C THR A 19 -0.76 -4.43 27.38
N VAL A 20 -0.93 -5.72 27.09
CA VAL A 20 -2.09 -6.24 26.37
C VAL A 20 -3.03 -6.94 27.35
N TYR A 21 -4.27 -6.46 27.40
CA TYR A 21 -5.39 -7.10 28.06
C TYR A 21 -6.28 -7.73 26.99
N ALA A 22 -6.54 -9.03 27.09
CA ALA A 22 -7.25 -9.78 26.06
C ALA A 22 -8.42 -10.58 26.62
N GLU A 23 -9.41 -10.87 25.78
CA GLU A 23 -10.42 -11.89 26.08
C GLU A 23 -9.72 -13.26 26.25
N PRO A 24 -10.22 -14.14 27.14
CA PRO A 24 -9.66 -15.48 27.31
C PRO A 24 -9.57 -16.27 26.00
N GLY A 25 -8.46 -16.99 25.81
CA GLY A 25 -8.20 -17.77 24.60
C GLY A 25 -7.63 -16.95 23.44
N LEU A 26 -7.06 -15.77 23.71
CA LEU A 26 -6.32 -14.92 22.77
C LEU A 26 -4.87 -14.67 23.22
N GLU A 27 -4.34 -15.48 24.13
CA GLU A 27 -3.05 -15.26 24.79
C GLU A 27 -1.89 -15.22 23.80
N ASP A 28 -1.82 -16.18 22.88
CA ASP A 28 -0.77 -16.23 21.84
C ASP A 28 -0.83 -15.00 20.93
N THR A 29 -2.04 -14.61 20.50
CA THR A 29 -2.23 -13.40 19.68
C THR A 29 -1.86 -12.14 20.46
N ALA A 30 -2.16 -12.07 21.75
CA ALA A 30 -1.77 -10.95 22.60
C ALA A 30 -0.25 -10.84 22.74
N GLN A 31 0.48 -11.96 22.81
CA GLN A 31 1.95 -11.96 22.82
C GLN A 31 2.52 -11.42 21.51
N ASP A 32 2.05 -11.93 20.36
CA ASP A 32 2.48 -11.46 19.03
C ASP A 32 2.20 -9.95 18.84
N LEU A 33 1.01 -9.50 19.26
CA LEU A 33 0.64 -8.10 19.20
C LEU A 33 1.50 -7.23 20.13
N ALA A 34 1.84 -7.69 21.34
CA ALA A 34 2.70 -6.93 22.25
C ALA A 34 4.10 -6.70 21.67
N GLU A 35 4.71 -7.73 21.07
CA GLU A 35 6.02 -7.63 20.44
C GLU A 35 6.00 -6.70 19.23
N GLY A 36 5.03 -6.90 18.32
CA GLY A 36 4.91 -6.07 17.13
C GLY A 36 4.52 -4.63 17.45
N ALA A 37 3.74 -4.39 18.50
CA ALA A 37 3.37 -3.05 18.97
C ALA A 37 4.57 -2.26 19.49
N GLU A 38 5.41 -2.85 20.34
CA GLU A 38 6.59 -2.15 20.85
C GLU A 38 7.55 -1.81 19.70
N ALA A 39 7.77 -2.75 18.78
CA ALA A 39 8.58 -2.51 17.60
C ALA A 39 7.99 -1.42 16.69
N ALA A 40 6.67 -1.39 16.52
CA ALA A 40 5.97 -0.34 15.77
C ALA A 40 6.09 1.02 16.46
N LEU A 41 5.89 1.07 17.78
CA LEU A 41 5.99 2.30 18.57
C LEU A 41 7.39 2.90 18.51
N VAL A 42 8.44 2.09 18.50
CA VAL A 42 9.82 2.56 18.27
C VAL A 42 9.95 3.24 16.90
N ARG A 43 9.44 2.62 15.83
CA ARG A 43 9.47 3.21 14.48
C ARG A 43 8.65 4.51 14.38
N ILE A 44 7.46 4.54 14.98
CA ILE A 44 6.61 5.73 15.02
C ILE A 44 7.30 6.87 15.80
N SER A 45 7.89 6.54 16.95
CA SER A 45 8.58 7.53 17.80
C SER A 45 9.81 8.14 17.11
N ALA A 46 10.43 7.44 16.15
CA ALA A 46 11.55 7.96 15.37
C ALA A 46 11.17 9.14 14.44
N ASP A 47 9.88 9.33 14.16
CA ASP A 47 9.36 10.49 13.44
C ASP A 47 8.94 11.64 14.38
N LEU A 48 8.89 11.40 15.69
CA LEU A 48 8.43 12.35 16.73
C LEU A 48 9.56 12.77 17.68
N VAL A 49 10.75 12.99 17.13
CA VAL A 49 11.94 13.37 17.91
C VAL A 49 11.72 14.69 18.64
N ASP A 50 12.19 14.77 19.89
CA ASP A 50 12.06 15.93 20.79
C ASP A 50 10.61 16.32 21.14
N LEU A 51 9.64 15.45 20.85
CA LEU A 51 8.24 15.62 21.26
C LEU A 51 7.88 14.69 22.43
N PRO A 52 6.80 15.00 23.18
CA PRO A 52 6.28 14.09 24.18
C PRO A 52 5.94 12.72 23.58
N VAL A 53 6.35 11.65 24.25
CA VAL A 53 6.10 10.26 23.84
C VAL A 53 5.26 9.53 24.89
N PRO A 54 4.41 8.56 24.48
CA PRO A 54 3.66 7.74 25.43
C PRO A 54 4.62 6.89 26.28
N LYS A 55 4.42 6.93 27.61
CA LYS A 55 5.23 6.19 28.58
C LYS A 55 4.72 4.78 28.85
N ALA A 56 3.41 4.59 28.71
CA ALA A 56 2.74 3.31 28.83
C ALA A 56 1.53 3.32 27.90
N ILE A 57 1.25 2.18 27.28
CA ILE A 57 0.10 1.98 26.40
C ILE A 57 -0.60 0.68 26.80
N GLU A 58 -1.90 0.79 27.06
CA GLU A 58 -2.79 -0.33 27.28
C GLU A 58 -3.47 -0.71 25.96
N VAL A 59 -3.33 -1.97 25.56
CA VAL A 59 -3.98 -2.54 24.36
C VAL A 59 -5.08 -3.49 24.83
N ARG A 60 -6.32 -3.22 24.43
CA ARG A 60 -7.49 -4.05 24.73
C ARG A 60 -7.86 -4.89 23.52
N LEU A 61 -7.54 -6.17 23.56
CA LEU A 61 -7.77 -7.10 22.46
C LEU A 61 -9.09 -7.85 22.63
N VAL A 62 -9.98 -7.71 21.65
CA VAL A 62 -11.26 -8.42 21.62
C VAL A 62 -11.36 -9.30 20.38
N ARG A 63 -12.17 -10.36 20.44
CA ARG A 63 -12.37 -11.24 19.30
C ARG A 63 -13.14 -10.54 18.20
N ASP A 64 -14.26 -9.88 18.51
CA ASP A 64 -15.12 -9.23 17.53
C ASP A 64 -15.29 -7.72 17.78
N SER A 65 -15.39 -6.95 16.70
CA SER A 65 -15.59 -5.49 16.76
C SER A 65 -16.82 -5.07 17.56
N SER A 66 -17.85 -5.90 17.67
CA SER A 66 -19.03 -5.64 18.50
C SER A 66 -18.72 -5.50 20.00
N SER A 67 -17.61 -6.08 20.48
CA SER A 67 -17.15 -5.95 21.87
C SER A 67 -16.44 -4.62 22.16
N LEU A 68 -16.01 -3.86 21.14
CA LEU A 68 -15.15 -2.68 21.31
C LEU A 68 -15.78 -1.62 22.22
N ASN A 69 -17.08 -1.39 22.09
CA ASN A 69 -17.77 -0.41 22.94
C ASN A 69 -17.85 -0.85 24.41
N ALA A 70 -17.93 -2.16 24.66
CA ALA A 70 -18.02 -2.73 26.01
C ALA A 70 -16.67 -2.69 26.74
N VAL A 71 -15.56 -2.69 25.99
CA VAL A 71 -14.19 -2.57 26.53
C VAL A 71 -13.63 -1.15 26.42
N ALA A 72 -14.44 -0.16 26.03
CA ALA A 72 -14.00 1.24 26.02
C ALA A 72 -13.71 1.74 27.45
N PRO A 73 -12.79 2.71 27.63
CA PRO A 73 -12.60 3.34 28.93
C PRO A 73 -13.90 3.96 29.48
N ALA A 74 -14.02 4.05 30.80
CA ALA A 74 -15.23 4.57 31.43
C ALA A 74 -15.59 5.99 30.91
N GLY A 75 -16.85 6.18 30.54
CA GLY A 75 -17.32 7.45 29.96
C GLY A 75 -16.87 7.72 28.52
N ARG A 76 -16.12 6.79 27.92
CA ARG A 76 -15.79 6.77 26.49
C ARG A 76 -16.66 5.72 25.79
N GLY A 77 -16.80 5.85 24.47
CA GLY A 77 -17.50 4.89 23.63
C GLY A 77 -16.68 4.55 22.39
N ALA A 78 -17.11 3.54 21.65
CA ALA A 78 -16.50 3.14 20.38
C ALA A 78 -17.53 3.28 19.25
N PRO A 79 -17.16 3.81 18.07
CA PRO A 79 -18.02 3.80 16.91
C PRO A 79 -18.39 2.36 16.50
N GLN A 80 -19.65 2.13 16.10
CA GLN A 80 -20.10 0.77 15.72
C GLN A 80 -19.38 0.21 14.49
N TRP A 81 -18.89 1.09 13.62
CA TRP A 81 -18.13 0.75 12.41
C TRP A 81 -16.63 0.63 12.67
N ALA A 82 -16.14 0.80 13.91
CA ALA A 82 -14.72 0.69 14.23
C ALA A 82 -14.24 -0.77 14.30
N ILE A 83 -13.00 -1.01 13.91
CA ILE A 83 -12.27 -2.27 14.13
C ILE A 83 -11.08 -2.08 15.09
N GLY A 84 -10.67 -0.83 15.28
CA GLY A 84 -9.79 -0.35 16.33
C GLY A 84 -10.26 1.03 16.81
N VAL A 85 -9.88 1.42 18.02
CA VAL A 85 -10.13 2.77 18.57
C VAL A 85 -8.99 3.17 19.50
N ALA A 86 -8.44 4.36 19.29
CA ALA A 86 -7.44 4.98 20.16
C ALA A 86 -8.05 6.04 21.09
N TYR A 87 -7.53 6.10 22.32
CA TYR A 87 -7.80 7.12 23.33
C TYR A 87 -6.46 7.75 23.77
N PRO A 88 -5.90 8.71 23.00
CA PRO A 88 -4.53 9.18 23.18
C PRO A 88 -4.24 9.80 24.55
N ASP A 89 -5.20 10.52 25.11
CA ASP A 89 -5.11 11.16 26.44
C ASP A 89 -5.00 10.13 27.59
N LEU A 90 -5.47 8.90 27.37
CA LEU A 90 -5.42 7.82 28.34
C LEU A 90 -4.29 6.83 28.07
N GLY A 91 -3.66 6.88 26.89
CA GLY A 91 -2.73 5.85 26.45
C GLY A 91 -3.41 4.48 26.30
N ILE A 92 -4.70 4.44 25.96
CA ILE A 92 -5.46 3.19 25.79
C ILE A 92 -5.86 3.08 24.33
N LEU A 93 -5.75 1.89 23.75
CA LEU A 93 -6.36 1.56 22.48
C LEU A 93 -7.04 0.19 22.55
N SER A 94 -8.05 -0.01 21.72
CA SER A 94 -8.76 -1.29 21.59
C SER A 94 -8.68 -1.79 20.15
N VAL A 95 -8.49 -3.10 19.94
CA VAL A 95 -8.39 -3.72 18.61
C VAL A 95 -9.21 -5.01 18.57
N ALA A 96 -9.90 -5.24 17.46
CA ALA A 96 -10.66 -6.47 17.19
C ALA A 96 -9.97 -7.37 16.17
N LEU A 97 -10.09 -8.69 16.33
CA LEU A 97 -9.55 -9.68 15.38
C LEU A 97 -10.45 -9.94 14.16
N ARG A 98 -11.75 -9.65 14.29
CA ARG A 98 -12.72 -9.80 13.20
C ARG A 98 -13.88 -8.81 13.29
N ARG A 99 -14.56 -8.62 12.16
CA ARG A 99 -15.89 -8.00 12.04
C ARG A 99 -16.86 -9.03 11.50
N GLY A 100 -17.73 -9.56 12.37
CA GLY A 100 -18.64 -10.64 11.95
C GLY A 100 -17.84 -11.82 11.42
N HIS A 101 -18.10 -12.25 10.19
CA HIS A 101 -17.38 -13.39 9.59
C HIS A 101 -16.03 -13.01 8.95
N ASN A 102 -15.69 -11.73 8.90
CA ASN A 102 -14.49 -11.25 8.22
C ASN A 102 -13.33 -11.08 9.19
N ALA A 103 -12.24 -11.82 9.00
CA ALA A 103 -10.99 -11.58 9.71
C ALA A 103 -10.43 -10.20 9.36
N VAL A 104 -9.77 -9.57 10.34
CA VAL A 104 -9.13 -8.27 10.21
C VAL A 104 -7.64 -8.42 10.46
N ASP A 105 -6.81 -7.65 9.75
CA ASP A 105 -5.40 -7.54 10.10
C ASP A 105 -5.26 -6.69 11.38
N ALA A 106 -5.28 -7.38 12.52
CA ALA A 106 -5.18 -6.76 13.82
C ALA A 106 -3.84 -6.04 14.04
N MET A 107 -2.75 -6.49 13.41
CA MET A 107 -1.45 -5.84 13.53
C MET A 107 -1.42 -4.53 12.74
N SER A 108 -1.96 -4.50 11.53
CA SER A 108 -2.13 -3.26 10.76
C SER A 108 -3.01 -2.25 11.50
N THR A 109 -4.15 -2.72 12.03
CA THR A 109 -5.07 -1.91 12.85
C THR A 109 -4.36 -1.35 14.09
N LEU A 110 -3.63 -2.20 14.82
CA LEU A 110 -2.86 -1.80 15.99
C LEU A 110 -1.82 -0.72 15.68
N ARG A 111 -1.10 -0.84 14.56
CA ARG A 111 -0.13 0.18 14.12
C ARG A 111 -0.81 1.51 13.78
N HIS A 112 -1.99 1.47 13.18
CA HIS A 112 -2.80 2.65 12.92
C HIS A 112 -3.19 3.35 14.23
N GLU A 113 -3.78 2.61 15.18
CA GLU A 113 -4.16 3.16 16.49
C GLU A 113 -2.95 3.67 17.29
N LEU A 114 -1.81 2.98 17.23
CA LEU A 114 -0.57 3.46 17.84
C LEU A 114 -0.08 4.77 17.22
N GLY A 115 -0.31 4.99 15.93
CA GLY A 115 -0.07 6.26 15.27
C GLY A 115 -0.89 7.39 15.88
N HIS A 116 -2.18 7.16 16.14
CA HIS A 116 -3.04 8.11 16.83
C HIS A 116 -2.61 8.37 18.28
N ILE A 117 -2.25 7.32 19.04
CA ILE A 117 -1.73 7.50 20.41
C ILE A 117 -0.47 8.35 20.40
N ALA A 118 0.52 8.01 19.56
CA ALA A 118 1.81 8.69 19.54
C ALA A 118 1.69 10.15 19.10
N LEU A 119 0.97 10.42 18.00
CA LEU A 119 0.78 11.77 17.51
C LEU A 119 -0.14 12.60 18.43
N GLY A 120 -1.14 11.96 19.04
CA GLY A 120 -2.02 12.57 20.02
C GLY A 120 -1.28 13.03 21.28
N VAL A 121 -0.35 12.23 21.80
CA VAL A 121 0.52 12.64 22.91
C VAL A 121 1.49 13.75 22.48
N ALA A 122 2.07 13.65 21.28
CA ALA A 122 3.06 14.60 20.80
C ALA A 122 2.46 15.99 20.53
N LEU A 123 1.34 16.05 19.81
CA LEU A 123 0.76 17.27 19.27
C LEU A 123 -0.63 17.59 19.82
N GLY A 124 -1.43 16.59 20.19
CA GLY A 124 -2.81 16.77 20.63
C GLY A 124 -3.63 17.54 19.59
N ASN A 125 -4.36 18.57 20.04
CA ASN A 125 -5.20 19.41 19.19
C ASN A 125 -4.42 20.39 18.30
N ARG A 126 -3.08 20.45 18.41
CA ARG A 126 -2.24 21.24 17.50
C ARG A 126 -2.13 20.57 16.12
N ALA A 127 -2.38 19.26 16.04
CA ALA A 127 -2.47 18.55 14.79
C ALA A 127 -3.93 18.51 14.30
N PRO A 128 -4.20 18.95 13.06
CA PRO A 128 -5.52 18.82 12.44
C PRO A 128 -5.87 17.34 12.20
N ARG A 129 -7.15 17.07 11.95
CA ARG A 129 -7.61 15.68 11.76
C ARG A 129 -6.91 15.01 10.59
N TRP A 130 -6.75 15.69 9.46
CA TRP A 130 -6.04 15.12 8.32
C TRP A 130 -4.61 14.69 8.62
N LEU A 131 -3.93 15.38 9.54
CA LEU A 131 -2.58 15.00 9.94
C LEU A 131 -2.60 13.76 10.84
N HIS A 132 -3.55 13.67 11.77
CA HIS A 132 -3.76 12.46 12.59
C HIS A 132 -3.99 11.22 11.72
N GLU A 133 -4.93 11.32 10.78
CA GLU A 133 -5.33 10.21 9.91
C GLU A 133 -4.20 9.83 8.94
N GLY A 134 -3.59 10.82 8.29
CA GLY A 134 -2.50 10.59 7.36
C GLY A 134 -1.28 9.97 8.03
N PHE A 135 -0.89 10.47 9.23
CA PHE A 135 0.23 9.93 10.00
C PHE A 135 -0.03 8.48 10.45
N ALA A 136 -1.23 8.19 10.96
CA ALA A 136 -1.62 6.84 11.37
C ALA A 136 -1.53 5.85 10.19
N TYR A 137 -2.05 6.21 9.01
CA TYR A 137 -1.94 5.36 7.82
C TYR A 137 -0.52 5.21 7.28
N GLN A 138 0.35 6.23 7.40
CA GLN A 138 1.75 6.08 6.99
C GLN A 138 2.47 5.00 7.82
N HIS A 139 2.06 4.80 9.08
CA HIS A 139 2.68 3.82 9.97
C HIS A 139 1.94 2.47 10.05
N SER A 140 0.70 2.37 9.58
CA SER A 140 -0.03 1.09 9.58
C SER A 140 0.60 0.05 8.64
N GLY A 141 1.24 0.52 7.56
CA GLY A 141 1.78 -0.34 6.49
C GLY A 141 0.69 -0.94 5.60
N GLU A 142 -0.53 -0.41 5.67
CA GLU A 142 -1.68 -0.90 4.91
C GLU A 142 -1.68 -0.34 3.49
N TRP A 143 -1.59 -1.24 2.51
CA TRP A 143 -1.90 -0.94 1.13
C TRP A 143 -3.38 -1.20 0.86
N SER A 144 -4.10 -0.19 0.36
CA SER A 144 -5.52 -0.31 -0.01
C SER A 144 -5.70 0.01 -1.49
N TRP A 145 -6.35 -0.93 -2.19
CA TRP A 145 -6.70 -0.74 -3.60
C TRP A 145 -7.73 0.36 -3.76
N GLU A 146 -8.73 0.40 -2.88
CA GLU A 146 -9.81 1.39 -2.87
C GLU A 146 -9.27 2.80 -2.66
N ARG A 147 -8.28 2.95 -1.77
CA ARG A 147 -7.57 4.22 -1.57
C ARG A 147 -6.82 4.64 -2.84
N THR A 148 -6.15 3.68 -3.48
CA THR A 148 -5.40 3.92 -4.72
C THR A 148 -6.33 4.31 -5.88
N GLU A 149 -7.47 3.66 -6.02
CA GLU A 149 -8.52 3.99 -7.00
C GLU A 149 -9.11 5.38 -6.73
N THR A 150 -9.36 5.71 -5.47
CA THR A 150 -9.85 7.04 -5.07
C THR A 150 -8.83 8.12 -5.43
N LEU A 151 -7.54 7.91 -5.13
CA LEU A 151 -6.46 8.82 -5.51
C LEU A 151 -6.33 8.99 -7.03
N ALA A 152 -6.43 7.89 -7.79
CA ALA A 152 -6.40 7.91 -9.25
C ALA A 152 -7.59 8.68 -9.83
N GLY A 153 -8.79 8.43 -9.30
CA GLY A 153 -10.00 9.16 -9.67
C GLY A 153 -9.87 10.66 -9.40
N MET A 154 -9.32 11.04 -8.24
CA MET A 154 -9.06 12.44 -7.91
C MET A 154 -8.03 13.09 -8.86
N ALA A 155 -7.00 12.34 -9.25
CA ALA A 155 -5.98 12.82 -10.17
C ALA A 155 -6.50 13.03 -11.61
N TRP A 156 -7.39 12.16 -12.09
CA TRP A 156 -7.92 12.21 -13.46
C TRP A 156 -9.15 13.09 -13.63
N PHE A 157 -10.07 13.05 -12.67
CA PHE A 157 -11.37 13.71 -12.78
C PHE A 157 -11.51 14.90 -11.84
N GLY A 158 -10.47 15.22 -11.06
CA GLY A 158 -10.51 16.23 -10.01
C GLY A 158 -11.27 15.75 -8.77
N GLY A 159 -11.61 16.69 -7.87
CA GLY A 159 -12.26 16.36 -6.61
C GLY A 159 -11.31 16.18 -5.42
N ILE A 160 -10.06 16.66 -5.57
CA ILE A 160 -9.16 16.94 -4.45
C ILE A 160 -9.84 17.98 -3.55
N VAL A 161 -9.97 17.67 -2.27
CA VAL A 161 -10.60 18.55 -1.28
C VAL A 161 -9.62 19.68 -0.95
N PRO A 162 -10.02 20.97 -0.96
CA PRO A 162 -9.14 22.06 -0.54
C PRO A 162 -8.62 21.85 0.88
N LEU A 163 -7.35 22.18 1.14
CA LEU A 163 -6.73 21.98 2.45
C LEU A 163 -7.51 22.65 3.60
N SER A 164 -8.10 23.82 3.35
CA SER A 164 -8.92 24.56 4.32
C SER A 164 -10.23 23.87 4.69
N GLU A 165 -10.72 22.96 3.84
CA GLU A 165 -11.99 22.25 4.01
C GLU A 165 -11.79 20.79 4.43
N LEU A 166 -10.54 20.29 4.38
CA LEU A 166 -10.23 18.88 4.55
C LEU A 166 -10.70 18.35 5.91
N ASP A 167 -10.45 19.08 6.99
CA ASP A 167 -10.87 18.69 8.35
C ASP A 167 -12.38 18.62 8.53
N ALA A 168 -13.13 19.46 7.81
CA ALA A 168 -14.59 19.50 7.88
C ALA A 168 -15.27 18.41 7.03
N THR A 169 -14.52 17.78 6.12
CA THR A 169 -15.06 16.85 5.11
C THR A 169 -14.99 15.38 5.56
N PHE A 170 -14.35 15.11 6.70
CA PHE A 170 -14.26 13.74 7.20
C PHE A 170 -15.65 13.18 7.55
N PRO A 171 -16.02 12.01 7.01
CA PRO A 171 -17.27 11.36 7.35
C PRO A 171 -17.28 10.91 8.82
N ALA A 172 -18.49 10.58 9.30
CA ALA A 172 -18.67 9.98 10.62
C ALA A 172 -18.12 8.53 10.71
N ALA A 173 -17.83 7.89 9.58
CA ALA A 173 -17.28 6.54 9.51
C ALA A 173 -15.97 6.48 8.72
N GLU A 174 -14.95 5.83 9.27
CA GLU A 174 -13.68 5.62 8.57
C GLU A 174 -13.86 4.65 7.41
N LEU A 175 -13.63 5.16 6.20
CA LEU A 175 -13.66 4.38 4.97
C LEU A 175 -12.40 4.74 4.17
N PRO A 176 -11.51 3.77 3.85
CA PRO A 176 -10.32 4.04 3.05
C PRO A 176 -10.61 4.67 1.68
N ALA A 177 -11.77 4.37 1.10
CA ALA A 177 -12.26 4.93 -0.16
C ALA A 177 -12.77 6.38 -0.04
N ASN A 178 -12.94 6.90 1.18
CA ASN A 178 -13.36 8.28 1.34
C ASN A 178 -12.19 9.22 1.01
N ARG A 179 -12.49 10.25 0.23
CA ARG A 179 -11.51 11.19 -0.32
C ARG A 179 -10.66 11.86 0.75
N ALA A 180 -11.25 12.24 1.89
CA ALA A 180 -10.52 12.92 2.96
C ALA A 180 -9.42 12.02 3.55
N TYR A 181 -9.71 10.75 3.82
CA TYR A 181 -8.73 9.77 4.31
C TYR A 181 -7.66 9.46 3.25
N ALA A 182 -8.08 9.20 2.00
CA ALA A 182 -7.15 8.92 0.91
C ALA A 182 -6.17 10.08 0.65
N GLN A 183 -6.70 11.30 0.59
CA GLN A 183 -5.92 12.53 0.44
C GLN A 183 -4.98 12.77 1.62
N SER A 184 -5.46 12.55 2.85
CA SER A 184 -4.65 12.73 4.06
C SER A 184 -3.46 11.77 4.08
N TYR A 185 -3.69 10.51 3.77
CA TYR A 185 -2.63 9.51 3.65
C TYR A 185 -1.57 9.92 2.62
N ASP A 186 -1.99 10.28 1.41
CA ASP A 186 -1.06 10.57 0.32
C ASP A 186 -0.35 11.92 0.50
N PHE A 187 -1.02 12.95 1.04
CA PHE A 187 -0.41 14.24 1.33
C PHE A 187 0.60 14.16 2.48
N VAL A 188 0.26 13.50 3.59
CA VAL A 188 1.23 13.26 4.68
C VAL A 188 2.39 12.40 4.19
N GLY A 189 2.12 11.40 3.34
CA GLY A 189 3.16 10.60 2.69
C GLY A 189 4.06 11.40 1.75
N TYR A 190 3.53 12.40 1.06
CA TYR A 190 4.31 13.33 0.28
C TYR A 190 5.18 14.19 1.18
N LEU A 191 4.63 14.82 2.22
CA LEU A 191 5.38 15.63 3.18
C LEU A 191 6.50 14.82 3.85
N SER A 192 6.26 13.54 4.12
CA SER A 192 7.22 12.67 4.77
C SER A 192 8.43 12.32 3.92
N ARG A 193 8.31 12.34 2.58
CA ARG A 193 9.40 12.08 1.62
C ARG A 193 9.95 13.36 0.98
N ARG A 194 9.36 14.51 1.31
CA ARG A 194 9.71 15.79 0.71
C ARG A 194 10.96 16.36 1.39
N GLY A 195 12.02 16.58 0.61
CA GLY A 195 13.22 17.30 1.05
C GLY A 195 12.95 18.75 1.44
N ARG A 196 13.99 19.44 1.93
CA ARG A 196 13.85 20.84 2.32
C ARG A 196 13.78 21.75 1.10
N TYR A 197 14.58 21.45 0.08
CA TYR A 197 14.65 22.25 -1.13
C TYR A 197 13.87 21.59 -2.25
N ASP A 198 13.42 22.37 -3.22
CA ASP A 198 12.75 21.86 -4.42
C ASP A 198 13.74 21.16 -5.37
N ASP A 199 14.31 20.06 -4.88
CA ASP A 199 15.18 19.16 -5.59
C ASP A 199 14.58 17.75 -5.54
N LYS A 200 14.34 17.16 -6.71
CA LYS A 200 13.78 15.81 -6.86
C LYS A 200 14.69 14.71 -6.30
N TYR A 201 15.95 15.02 -6.03
CA TYR A 201 16.92 14.09 -5.44
C TYR A 201 17.11 14.30 -3.93
N ASP A 202 16.53 15.36 -3.37
CA ASP A 202 16.51 15.62 -1.92
C ASP A 202 15.24 14.98 -1.33
N ASP A 203 15.37 13.78 -0.78
CA ASP A 203 14.32 13.16 0.06
C ASP A 203 14.41 13.63 1.52
N GLY A 204 15.45 14.41 1.85
CA GLY A 204 15.73 14.97 3.17
C GLY A 204 15.85 13.93 4.28
N ASP A 205 15.92 12.64 3.98
CA ASP A 205 15.79 11.53 4.94
C ASP A 205 14.68 11.74 5.99
N ARG A 206 13.53 12.27 5.53
CA ARG A 206 12.38 12.66 6.36
C ARG A 206 12.68 13.74 7.43
N TRP A 207 13.88 14.32 7.47
CA TRP A 207 14.24 15.39 8.43
C TRP A 207 13.31 16.60 8.36
N PRO A 208 12.92 17.12 7.18
CA PRO A 208 11.98 18.23 7.09
C PRO A 208 10.63 17.90 7.76
N PHE A 209 10.16 16.66 7.59
CA PHE A 209 8.92 16.18 8.20
C PHE A 209 9.03 16.12 9.72
N LYS A 210 10.11 15.54 10.26
CA LYS A 210 10.35 15.48 11.71
C LYS A 210 10.42 16.89 12.30
N LYS A 211 11.20 17.77 11.67
CA LYS A 211 11.30 19.18 12.09
C LYS A 211 9.94 19.88 12.03
N TRP A 212 9.13 19.63 11.01
CA TRP A 212 7.80 20.20 10.88
C TRP A 212 6.90 19.79 12.05
N LEU A 213 6.88 18.51 12.41
CA LEU A 213 6.13 18.01 13.58
C LEU A 213 6.63 18.67 14.88
N THR A 214 7.95 18.78 15.09
CA THR A 214 8.52 19.46 16.26
C THR A 214 8.10 20.94 16.32
N GLU A 215 8.10 21.66 15.19
CA GLU A 215 7.70 23.07 15.12
C GLU A 215 6.18 23.26 15.31
N ILE A 216 5.34 22.32 14.87
CA ILE A 216 3.91 22.31 15.23
C ILE A 216 3.78 22.18 16.75
N GLY A 217 4.53 21.28 17.37
CA GLY A 217 4.56 21.13 18.82
C GLY A 217 4.92 22.45 19.51
N ARG A 218 5.92 23.17 19.01
CA ARG A 218 6.38 24.42 19.62
C ARG A 218 5.43 25.60 19.39
N THR A 219 4.84 25.72 18.20
CA THR A 219 4.16 26.95 17.77
C THR A 219 2.64 26.81 17.66
N GLY A 220 2.13 25.58 17.49
CA GLY A 220 0.73 25.33 17.15
C GLY A 220 0.31 25.85 15.77
N ASN A 221 1.24 26.38 14.96
CA ASN A 221 0.95 26.97 13.66
C ASN A 221 1.60 26.17 12.54
N LEU A 222 0.77 25.44 11.79
CA LEU A 222 1.22 24.54 10.73
C LEU A 222 1.98 25.25 9.62
N ASP A 223 1.57 26.47 9.29
CA ASP A 223 2.13 27.24 8.18
C ASP A 223 3.49 27.82 8.55
N LEU A 224 3.63 28.33 9.78
CA LEU A 224 4.91 28.76 10.34
C LEU A 224 5.87 27.57 10.47
N ALA A 225 5.38 26.43 10.95
CA ALA A 225 6.15 25.20 11.03
C ALA A 225 6.62 24.77 9.62
N ALA A 226 5.75 24.81 8.61
CA ALA A 226 6.07 24.41 7.25
C ALA A 226 7.17 25.31 6.65
N ARG A 227 7.08 26.63 6.87
CA ARG A 227 8.12 27.57 6.46
C ARG A 227 9.46 27.28 7.14
N SER A 228 9.47 26.91 8.42
CA SER A 228 10.70 26.53 9.14
C SER A 228 11.32 25.25 8.58
N ALA A 229 10.50 24.23 8.30
CA ALA A 229 10.96 22.91 7.90
C ALA A 229 11.28 22.80 6.40
N TYR A 230 10.35 23.22 5.56
CA TYR A 230 10.37 23.08 4.10
C TYR A 230 10.69 24.38 3.35
N GLY A 231 10.79 25.52 4.06
CA GLY A 231 11.02 26.82 3.41
C GLY A 231 9.79 27.39 2.67
N LYS A 232 8.66 26.69 2.68
CA LYS A 232 7.42 27.09 2.01
C LYS A 232 6.22 26.99 2.96
N PRO A 233 5.17 27.81 2.78
CA PRO A 233 3.92 27.62 3.50
C PRO A 233 3.23 26.32 3.10
N LEU A 234 2.29 25.87 3.92
CA LEU A 234 1.65 24.58 3.75
C LEU A 234 0.76 24.54 2.50
N ASN A 235 0.14 25.66 2.13
CA ASN A 235 -0.66 25.76 0.90
C ASN A 235 0.18 25.56 -0.37
N GLU A 236 1.40 26.10 -0.43
CA GLU A 236 2.31 25.87 -1.56
C GLU A 236 2.75 24.40 -1.64
N LEU A 237 3.05 23.77 -0.50
CA LEU A 237 3.34 22.33 -0.44
C LEU A 237 2.14 21.48 -0.88
N PHE A 238 0.93 21.91 -0.53
CA PHE A 238 -0.29 21.26 -0.97
C PHE A 238 -0.49 21.36 -2.49
N ASP A 239 -0.14 22.51 -3.08
CA ASP A 239 -0.20 22.71 -4.52
C ASP A 239 0.85 21.89 -5.27
N GLU A 240 2.07 21.79 -4.73
CA GLU A 240 3.11 20.88 -5.23
C GLU A 240 2.66 19.43 -5.19
N TRP A 241 2.14 18.99 -4.05
CA TRP A 241 1.60 17.64 -3.87
C TRP A 241 0.50 17.33 -4.89
N ARG A 242 -0.42 18.26 -5.12
CA ARG A 242 -1.48 18.12 -6.11
C ARG A 242 -0.92 17.92 -7.52
N GLY A 243 0.11 18.70 -7.88
CA GLY A 243 0.84 18.49 -9.14
C GLY A 243 1.53 17.13 -9.22
N ASP A 244 2.16 16.69 -8.13
CA ASP A 244 2.80 15.37 -8.04
C ASP A 244 1.80 14.21 -8.17
N LEU A 245 0.66 14.30 -7.47
CA LEU A 245 -0.42 13.33 -7.54
C LEU A 245 -0.92 13.20 -8.98
N THR A 246 -1.28 14.32 -9.60
CA THR A 246 -1.75 14.36 -10.98
C THR A 246 -0.71 13.76 -11.94
N ARG A 247 0.58 14.10 -11.79
CA ARG A 247 1.67 13.55 -12.60
C ARG A 247 1.82 12.03 -12.41
N ARG A 248 1.84 11.54 -11.16
CA ARG A 248 1.99 10.11 -10.85
C ARG A 248 0.92 9.27 -11.52
N TYR A 249 -0.35 9.68 -11.44
CA TYR A 249 -1.47 8.90 -11.95
C TYR A 249 -1.77 9.15 -13.43
N LEU A 250 -1.49 10.33 -13.99
CA LEU A 250 -1.63 10.57 -15.44
C LEU A 250 -0.52 9.93 -16.28
N MET A 251 0.64 9.62 -15.69
CA MET A 251 1.71 8.92 -16.42
C MET A 251 1.51 7.39 -16.50
N VAL A 252 0.65 6.80 -15.67
CA VAL A 252 0.37 5.35 -15.68
C VAL A 252 -0.14 4.86 -17.05
N PRO A 253 -1.13 5.51 -17.69
CA PRO A 253 -1.56 5.12 -19.04
C PRO A 253 -0.42 5.11 -20.06
N ILE A 254 0.53 6.04 -20.00
CA ILE A 254 1.66 6.12 -20.95
C ILE A 254 2.50 4.84 -20.88
N GLY A 255 2.82 4.36 -19.68
CA GLY A 255 3.54 3.10 -19.48
C GLY A 255 2.77 1.88 -20.01
N LEU A 256 1.46 1.83 -19.74
CA LEU A 256 0.58 0.76 -20.21
C LEU A 256 0.45 0.74 -21.74
N PHE A 257 0.33 1.90 -22.38
CA PHE A 257 0.32 2.00 -23.85
C PHE A 257 1.65 1.53 -24.45
N GLY A 258 2.78 1.87 -23.84
CA GLY A 258 4.09 1.37 -24.25
C GLY A 258 4.14 -0.17 -24.22
N LEU A 259 3.68 -0.78 -23.12
CA LEU A 259 3.60 -2.24 -23.00
C LEU A 259 2.64 -2.86 -24.04
N ALA A 260 1.47 -2.26 -24.24
CA ALA A 260 0.49 -2.73 -25.22
C ALA A 260 1.05 -2.70 -26.66
N ILE A 261 1.82 -1.67 -27.01
CA ILE A 261 2.52 -1.59 -28.30
C ILE A 261 3.52 -2.74 -28.45
N TRP A 262 4.31 -3.04 -27.42
CA TRP A 262 5.24 -4.17 -27.46
C TRP A 262 4.53 -5.52 -27.59
N ILE A 263 3.45 -5.73 -26.84
CA ILE A 263 2.61 -6.94 -26.96
C ILE A 263 2.06 -7.05 -28.39
N MET A 264 1.54 -5.96 -28.94
CA MET A 264 1.03 -5.90 -30.31
C MET A 264 2.13 -6.23 -31.33
N CYS A 265 3.33 -5.65 -31.20
CA CYS A 265 4.47 -5.96 -32.04
C CYS A 265 4.87 -7.44 -31.96
N ALA A 266 4.91 -8.02 -30.75
CA ALA A 266 5.21 -9.43 -30.56
C ALA A 266 4.17 -10.33 -31.23
N ILE A 267 2.87 -10.00 -31.11
CA ILE A 267 1.79 -10.71 -31.80
C ILE A 267 1.97 -10.63 -33.33
N LEU A 268 2.24 -9.44 -33.86
CA LEU A 268 2.45 -9.24 -35.29
C LEU A 268 3.67 -10.00 -35.82
N LEU A 269 4.78 -10.02 -35.09
CA LEU A 269 5.97 -10.80 -35.42
C LEU A 269 5.68 -12.31 -35.36
N GLY A 270 4.96 -12.78 -34.35
CA GLY A 270 4.52 -14.17 -34.25
C GLY A 270 3.65 -14.60 -35.43
N LEU A 271 2.68 -13.76 -35.82
CA LEU A 271 1.83 -13.97 -37.00
C LEU A 271 2.64 -13.96 -38.30
N ALA A 272 3.58 -13.02 -38.46
CA ALA A 272 4.46 -12.94 -39.62
C ALA A 272 5.36 -14.19 -39.74
N TYR A 273 5.94 -14.63 -38.61
CA TYR A 273 6.74 -15.86 -38.54
C TYR A 273 5.90 -17.10 -38.86
N TRP A 274 4.71 -17.23 -38.29
CA TRP A 274 3.80 -18.34 -38.57
C TRP A 274 3.42 -18.39 -40.05
N ARG A 275 3.07 -17.23 -40.63
CA ARG A 275 2.76 -17.11 -42.06
C ARG A 275 3.96 -17.50 -42.93
N ARG A 276 5.16 -17.02 -42.59
CA ARG A 276 6.41 -17.36 -43.30
C ARG A 276 6.75 -18.85 -43.18
N ARG A 277 6.59 -19.46 -42.00
CA ARG A 277 6.81 -20.89 -41.79
C ARG A 277 5.85 -21.74 -42.61
N ARG A 278 4.57 -21.34 -42.70
CA ARG A 278 3.57 -22.03 -43.53
C ARG A 278 3.91 -21.93 -45.03
N GLN A 279 4.37 -20.77 -45.49
CA GLN A 279 4.81 -20.58 -46.87
C GLN A 279 6.08 -21.40 -47.19
N ASN A 280 7.07 -21.40 -46.30
CA ASN A 280 8.29 -22.18 -46.48
C ASN A 280 8.01 -23.69 -46.53
N ARG A 281 7.12 -24.21 -45.66
CA ARG A 281 6.70 -25.63 -45.72
C ARG A 281 6.06 -25.99 -47.07
N LYS A 282 5.26 -25.10 -47.66
CA LYS A 282 4.69 -25.31 -49.00
C LYS A 282 5.75 -25.32 -50.10
N ARG A 283 6.78 -24.45 -49.99
CA ARG A 283 7.89 -24.40 -50.95
C ARG A 283 8.77 -25.65 -50.88
N LEU A 284 9.12 -26.10 -49.67
CA LEU A 284 9.88 -27.33 -49.45
C LEU A 284 9.12 -28.56 -49.97
N ALA A 285 7.82 -28.67 -49.68
CA ALA A 285 7.01 -29.78 -50.20
C ALA A 285 6.95 -29.82 -51.74
N ALA A 286 6.92 -28.65 -52.40
CA ALA A 286 6.97 -28.56 -53.85
C ALA A 286 8.34 -28.98 -54.42
N TRP A 287 9.44 -28.63 -53.74
CA TRP A 287 10.79 -29.07 -54.12
C TRP A 287 10.98 -30.58 -53.92
N GLU A 288 10.48 -31.16 -52.82
CA GLU A 288 10.50 -32.61 -52.57
C GLU A 288 9.67 -33.42 -53.60
N GLU A 289 8.63 -32.81 -54.17
CA GLU A 289 7.84 -33.43 -55.24
C GLU A 289 8.56 -33.36 -56.60
N GLN A 290 9.25 -32.26 -56.88
CA GLN A 290 10.12 -32.13 -58.05
C GLN A 290 11.32 -33.08 -57.98
N GLU A 291 12.04 -33.13 -56.86
CA GLU A 291 13.18 -34.06 -56.69
C GLU A 291 12.73 -35.52 -56.85
N ARG A 292 11.59 -35.92 -56.28
CA ARG A 292 11.05 -37.28 -56.48
C ARG A 292 10.68 -37.56 -57.94
N ALA A 293 10.18 -36.57 -58.66
CA ALA A 293 9.88 -36.71 -60.08
C ALA A 293 11.17 -36.85 -60.91
N ASP A 294 12.18 -36.02 -60.62
CA ASP A 294 13.48 -36.05 -61.28
C ASP A 294 14.24 -37.36 -60.99
N ASP A 295 14.24 -37.82 -59.73
CA ASP A 295 14.82 -39.11 -59.31
C ASP A 295 14.12 -40.30 -59.98
N ALA A 296 12.78 -40.26 -60.11
CA ALA A 296 12.03 -41.29 -60.81
C ALA A 296 12.36 -41.32 -62.31
N VAL A 297 12.59 -40.16 -62.94
CA VAL A 297 13.07 -40.05 -64.32
C VAL A 297 14.49 -40.62 -64.44
N ILE A 298 15.40 -40.28 -63.52
CA ILE A 298 16.78 -40.80 -63.52
C ILE A 298 16.80 -42.33 -63.31
N ALA A 299 15.97 -42.85 -62.42
CA ALA A 299 15.83 -44.28 -62.19
C ALA A 299 15.25 -45.03 -63.40
N ALA A 300 14.31 -44.43 -64.12
CA ALA A 300 13.75 -44.99 -65.35
C ALA A 300 14.75 -44.99 -66.54
N VAL A 301 15.76 -44.11 -66.51
CA VAL A 301 16.78 -43.99 -67.55
C VAL A 301 18.04 -44.82 -67.23
N SER A 302 18.21 -45.29 -65.99
CA SER A 302 19.37 -46.09 -65.59
C SER A 302 19.19 -47.57 -65.96
N PRO A 303 20.07 -48.17 -66.79
CA PRO A 303 19.96 -49.59 -67.15
C PRO A 303 20.41 -50.50 -65.99
N GLU A 304 19.70 -51.62 -65.82
CA GLU A 304 19.95 -52.68 -64.85
C GLU A 304 21.43 -53.14 -64.87
N PRO A 305 22.09 -53.37 -63.72
CA PRO A 305 23.51 -53.71 -63.71
C PRO A 305 23.76 -55.02 -64.46
N ALA A 306 24.62 -54.96 -65.47
CA ALA A 306 24.99 -56.10 -66.30
C ALA A 306 25.50 -57.27 -65.44
N ALA A 307 24.96 -58.47 -65.69
CA ALA A 307 25.34 -59.71 -65.01
C ALA A 307 26.86 -59.97 -65.10
N PRO A 308 27.49 -60.55 -64.06
CA PRO A 308 28.93 -60.74 -64.04
C PRO A 308 29.37 -61.73 -65.13
N THR A 309 30.28 -61.30 -66.00
CA THR A 309 30.85 -62.10 -67.09
C THR A 309 31.76 -63.22 -66.57
N PRO A 310 31.73 -64.45 -67.14
CA PRO A 310 32.47 -65.60 -66.62
C PRO A 310 33.97 -65.52 -66.91
N GLN A 311 34.79 -65.96 -65.96
CA GLN A 311 36.24 -66.10 -66.12
C GLN A 311 36.59 -67.41 -66.85
N TRP A 312 36.98 -67.35 -68.13
CA TRP A 312 37.91 -68.33 -68.72
C TRP A 312 38.52 -67.89 -70.09
N LEU A 313 39.82 -68.23 -70.22
CA LEU A 313 40.79 -68.18 -71.35
C LEU A 313 41.45 -66.81 -71.62
N ASN A 314 42.78 -66.60 -71.63
CA ASN A 314 43.96 -67.48 -71.80
C ASN A 314 43.82 -68.62 -72.80
#